data_AF-A0AA88HXI1-F1
#
_entry.id   AF-A0AA88HXI1-F1
#
_cell.length_a   1.000
_cell.length_b   1.000
_cell.length_c   1.000
_cell.angle_alpha   90.00
_cell.angle_beta   90.00
_cell.angle_gamma   90.00
#
_symmetry.space_group_name_H-M   'P 1'
#
loop_
_entity.id
_entity.type
_entity.pdbx_description
1 polymer ?
#
loop_
_entity_poly.entity_id
_entity_poly.type
_entity_poly.pdbx_seq_one_letter_code
_entity_poly.pdbx_strand_id
1 'polypeptide(L)'
;MAIDWIQFEANSTVLFDEFLAHRIGLIPLTSDEVVDKMVYSRDCTCTDFCQDCSVEITLDVKGTEGSTRQVTTAGMVTSDSRVVPVTSRRCDADAGEYDEIDHEAPFQWDAKPNKFFFNIETCGSLRPENIVIHGIAALKKKLSDLQMSLSQEFQNDALAI
;
A
#
# COMPACT_ATOMS: atom_id res chain seq x y z
N MET A 1 2.67 -1.37 -1.86
CA MET A 1 3.95 -1.07 -2.54
C MET A 1 3.79 0.25 -3.30
N ALA A 2 4.84 1.04 -3.44
CA ALA A 2 4.83 2.30 -4.19
C ALA A 2 6.21 2.53 -4.84
N ILE A 3 6.24 3.43 -5.84
CA ILE A 3 7.48 3.83 -6.52
C ILE A 3 8.20 4.85 -5.64
N ASP A 4 9.46 4.56 -5.30
CA ASP A 4 10.28 5.38 -4.38
C ASP A 4 11.51 5.97 -5.07
N TRP A 5 12.14 5.20 -5.96
CA TRP A 5 13.33 5.61 -6.71
C TRP A 5 13.00 5.77 -8.20
N ILE A 6 13.33 6.93 -8.78
CA ILE A 6 13.05 7.26 -10.19
C ILE A 6 14.31 7.83 -10.81
N GLN A 7 14.70 7.30 -11.96
CA GLN A 7 15.79 7.81 -12.78
C GLN A 7 15.23 8.33 -14.11
N PHE A 8 15.61 9.55 -14.48
CA PHE A 8 15.26 10.14 -15.77
C PHE A 8 16.42 9.99 -16.75
N GLU A 9 16.21 9.30 -17.87
CA GLU A 9 17.17 9.27 -18.97
C GLU A 9 17.02 10.50 -19.88
N ALA A 10 15.78 10.88 -20.18
CA ALA A 10 15.46 12.05 -20.98
C ALA A 10 14.07 12.59 -20.63
N ASN A 11 13.99 13.88 -20.27
CA ASN A 11 12.73 14.60 -20.15
C ASN A 11 12.75 15.83 -21.06
N SER A 12 11.94 15.78 -22.13
CA SER A 12 11.70 16.91 -23.03
C SER A 12 10.28 17.47 -22.90
N THR A 13 9.59 17.14 -21.80
CA THR A 13 8.24 17.63 -21.53
C THR A 13 8.28 19.05 -20.94
N VAL A 14 7.10 19.67 -20.81
CA VAL A 14 6.96 21.00 -20.20
C VAL A 14 7.06 20.94 -18.66
N LEU A 15 6.99 19.73 -18.08
CA LEU A 15 7.01 19.52 -16.63
C LEU A 15 8.43 19.19 -16.19
N PHE A 16 8.85 19.76 -15.06
CA PHE A 16 10.14 19.45 -14.44
C PHE A 16 10.14 18.05 -13.81
N ASP A 17 11.32 17.47 -13.68
CA ASP A 17 11.54 16.07 -13.29
C ASP A 17 10.92 15.76 -11.92
N GLU A 18 11.05 16.66 -10.94
CA GLU A 18 10.53 16.48 -9.59
C GLU A 18 8.99 16.43 -9.58
N PHE A 19 8.34 17.19 -10.48
CA PHE A 19 6.89 17.15 -10.62
C PHE A 19 6.42 15.80 -11.17
N LEU A 20 7.14 15.27 -12.16
CA LEU A 20 6.85 13.96 -12.72
C LEU A 20 7.11 12.87 -11.68
N ALA A 21 8.24 12.93 -10.98
CA ALA A 21 8.60 11.98 -9.94
C ALA A 21 7.54 11.92 -8.83
N HIS A 22 7.08 13.09 -8.38
CA HIS A 22 6.01 13.18 -7.39
C HIS A 22 4.71 12.53 -7.87
N ARG A 23 4.29 12.81 -9.10
CA ARG A 23 3.06 12.22 -9.67
C ARG A 23 3.18 10.71 -9.87
N ILE A 24 4.36 10.23 -10.25
CA ILE A 24 4.62 8.81 -10.46
C ILE A 24 4.64 8.05 -9.14
N GLY A 25 5.22 8.63 -8.08
CA GLY A 25 5.23 8.04 -6.74
C GLY A 25 3.85 7.83 -6.13
N LEU A 26 2.85 8.61 -6.56
CA LEU A 26 1.46 8.49 -6.11
C LEU A 26 0.63 7.46 -6.90
N ILE A 27 1.20 6.82 -7.92
CA ILE A 27 0.47 5.83 -8.72
C ILE A 27 0.29 4.57 -7.88
N PRO A 28 -0.96 4.14 -7.60
CA PRO A 28 -1.21 2.90 -6.88
C PRO A 28 -0.78 1.70 -7.73
N LEU A 29 -0.03 0.77 -7.11
CA LEU A 29 0.38 -0.49 -7.71
C LEU A 29 -0.33 -1.65 -7.00
N THR A 30 -0.82 -2.60 -7.79
CA THR A 30 -1.39 -3.85 -7.27
C THR A 30 -0.28 -4.67 -6.64
N SER A 31 -0.41 -5.07 -5.37
CA SER A 31 0.65 -5.81 -4.66
C SER A 31 0.16 -6.94 -3.75
N ASP A 32 -1.05 -7.46 -3.99
CA ASP A 32 -1.72 -8.43 -3.11
C ASP A 32 -0.87 -9.66 -2.75
N GLU A 33 -0.17 -10.26 -3.71
CA GLU A 33 0.59 -11.50 -3.48
C GLU A 33 2.09 -11.29 -3.23
N VAL A 34 2.59 -10.10 -3.58
CA VAL A 34 4.03 -9.81 -3.57
C VAL A 34 4.44 -9.18 -2.24
N VAL A 35 3.57 -8.40 -1.62
CA VAL A 35 3.89 -7.62 -0.40
C VAL A 35 4.31 -8.49 0.78
N ASP A 36 3.76 -9.70 0.92
CA ASP A 36 4.06 -10.60 2.04
C ASP A 36 5.40 -11.35 1.88
N LYS A 37 5.87 -11.49 0.63
CA LYS A 37 7.11 -12.22 0.31
C LYS A 37 8.32 -11.31 0.17
N MET A 38 8.06 -10.02 -0.07
CA MET A 38 9.08 -9.02 -0.29
C MET A 38 9.69 -8.56 1.03
N VAL A 39 11.01 -8.40 1.04
CA VAL A 39 11.73 -7.88 2.21
C VAL A 39 11.87 -6.37 2.08
N TYR A 40 11.82 -5.64 3.21
CA TYR A 40 12.14 -4.21 3.20
C TYR A 40 13.58 -4.00 2.71
N SER A 41 13.80 -3.02 1.83
CA SER A 41 15.12 -2.71 1.27
C SER A 41 16.20 -2.53 2.33
N ARG A 42 15.89 -1.89 3.45
CA ARG A 42 16.79 -1.69 4.61
C ARG A 42 17.19 -2.99 5.35
N ASP A 43 16.37 -4.03 5.26
CA ASP A 43 16.58 -5.32 5.94
C ASP A 43 17.16 -6.36 4.97
N CYS A 44 17.34 -6.00 3.69
CA CYS A 44 17.89 -6.86 2.66
C CYS A 44 19.42 -6.80 2.64
N THR A 45 20.07 -7.92 2.32
CA THR A 45 21.54 -8.02 2.26
C THR A 45 22.14 -7.57 0.92
N CYS A 46 21.34 -7.01 0.01
CA CYS A 46 21.80 -6.56 -1.31
C CYS A 46 22.44 -5.16 -1.25
N THR A 47 23.26 -4.83 -2.25
CA THR A 47 23.97 -3.54 -2.32
C THR A 47 23.11 -2.41 -2.90
N ASP A 48 22.28 -2.73 -3.90
CA ASP A 48 21.34 -1.79 -4.53
C ASP A 48 19.94 -2.41 -4.57
N PHE A 49 19.59 -3.04 -5.69
CA PHE A 49 18.26 -3.54 -5.99
C PHE A 49 18.32 -5.01 -6.41
N CYS A 50 17.45 -5.85 -5.84
CA CYS A 50 17.27 -7.24 -6.25
C CYS A 50 15.78 -7.58 -6.42
N GLN A 51 15.50 -8.76 -6.98
CA GLN A 51 14.13 -9.23 -7.24
C GLN A 51 13.32 -9.49 -5.97
N ASP A 52 13.98 -9.64 -4.80
CA ASP A 52 13.31 -9.89 -3.52
C ASP A 52 12.97 -8.60 -2.74
N CYS A 53 13.58 -7.47 -3.10
CA CYS A 53 13.44 -6.20 -2.39
C CYS A 53 12.93 -5.03 -3.25
N SER A 54 12.87 -5.20 -4.58
CA SER A 54 12.45 -4.15 -5.51
C SER A 54 11.88 -4.72 -6.81
N VAL A 55 11.06 -3.92 -7.50
CA VAL A 55 10.50 -4.24 -8.81
C VAL A 55 10.82 -3.09 -9.76
N GLU A 56 11.39 -3.41 -10.92
CA GLU A 56 11.74 -2.43 -11.94
C GLU A 56 10.54 -2.14 -12.86
N ILE A 57 10.30 -0.86 -13.14
CA ILE A 57 9.25 -0.36 -14.03
C ILE A 57 9.87 0.65 -15.00
N THR A 58 9.65 0.45 -16.30
CA THR A 58 10.17 1.32 -17.37
C THR A 58 9.03 2.02 -18.10
N LEU A 59 9.22 3.30 -18.46
CA LEU A 59 8.26 4.10 -19.23
C LEU A 59 9.00 4.85 -20.35
N ASP A 60 8.88 4.37 -21.59
CA ASP A 60 9.38 5.07 -22.79
C ASP A 60 8.19 5.54 -23.62
N VAL A 61 8.03 6.87 -23.73
CA VAL A 61 6.96 7.48 -24.51
C VAL A 61 7.52 8.62 -25.35
N LYS A 62 7.35 8.51 -26.66
CA LYS A 62 7.72 9.56 -27.63
C LYS A 62 6.48 10.15 -28.29
N GLY A 63 6.45 11.48 -28.36
CA GLY A 63 5.40 12.22 -29.07
C GLY A 63 5.56 12.05 -30.58
N THR A 64 4.45 11.82 -31.28
CA THR A 64 4.41 11.79 -32.75
C THR A 64 3.83 13.12 -33.25
N GLU A 65 4.33 13.64 -34.37
CA GLU A 65 3.81 14.89 -34.94
C GLU A 65 2.33 14.77 -35.33
N GLY A 66 1.52 15.75 -34.91
CA GLY A 66 0.12 15.89 -35.34
C GLY A 66 -0.96 15.53 -34.30
N SER A 67 -0.60 14.98 -33.14
CA SER A 67 -1.57 14.77 -32.06
C SER A 67 -0.94 14.83 -30.67
N THR A 68 -1.68 15.34 -29.68
CA THR A 68 -1.25 15.30 -28.28
C THR A 68 -1.29 13.86 -27.78
N ARG A 69 -0.12 13.27 -27.52
CA ARG A 69 -0.01 11.93 -26.93
C ARG A 69 -0.26 12.00 -25.43
N GLN A 70 -1.27 11.28 -24.94
CA GLN A 70 -1.50 11.14 -23.51
C GLN A 70 -0.58 10.07 -22.93
N VAL A 71 0.15 10.44 -21.88
CA VAL A 71 0.97 9.50 -21.10
C VAL A 71 0.11 8.95 -19.98
N THR A 72 -0.13 7.64 -19.99
CA THR A 72 -0.99 6.94 -19.02
C THR A 72 -0.24 5.80 -18.36
N THR A 73 -0.74 5.31 -17.23
CA THR A 73 -0.21 4.14 -16.52
C THR A 73 -0.14 2.88 -17.37
N ALA A 74 -0.95 2.75 -18.42
CA ALA A 74 -0.88 1.64 -19.37
C ALA A 74 0.42 1.59 -20.20
N GLY A 75 1.19 2.69 -20.24
CA GLY A 75 2.49 2.73 -20.91
C GLY A 75 3.65 2.22 -20.05
N MET A 76 3.41 1.92 -18.78
CA MET A 76 4.42 1.40 -17.86
C MET A 76 4.62 -0.09 -18.12
N VAL A 77 5.87 -0.48 -18.33
CA VAL A 77 6.29 -1.87 -18.50
C VAL A 77 6.95 -2.33 -17.21
N THR A 78 6.32 -3.25 -16.49
CA THR A 78 6.88 -3.82 -15.26
C THR A 78 7.65 -5.10 -15.55
N SER A 79 8.75 -5.30 -14.82
CA SER A 79 9.53 -6.55 -14.82
C SER A 79 8.73 -7.76 -14.28
N ASP A 80 7.90 -7.56 -13.24
CA ASP A 80 7.01 -8.59 -12.68
C ASP A 80 5.55 -8.34 -13.08
N SER A 81 4.95 -9.33 -13.75
CA SER A 81 3.54 -9.33 -14.17
C SER A 81 2.51 -9.19 -13.03
N ARG A 82 2.89 -9.47 -11.78
CA ARG A 82 2.01 -9.38 -10.60
C ARG A 82 1.91 -7.96 -10.06
N VAL A 83 2.86 -7.08 -10.40
CA VAL A 83 2.91 -5.69 -9.95
C VAL A 83 2.58 -4.80 -11.13
N VAL A 84 1.31 -4.39 -11.20
CA VAL A 84 0.82 -3.52 -12.27
C VAL A 84 0.09 -2.32 -11.69
N PRO A 85 0.15 -1.15 -12.35
CA PRO A 85 -0.64 0.00 -11.94
C PRO A 85 -2.12 -0.34 -11.87
N VAL A 86 -2.77 0.13 -10.81
CA VAL A 86 -4.22 -0.02 -10.67
C VAL A 86 -4.87 0.80 -11.77
N THR A 87 -5.67 0.15 -12.60
CA THR A 87 -6.48 0.85 -13.60
C THR A 87 -7.84 1.15 -12.98
N SER A 88 -8.30 2.40 -13.11
CA SER A 88 -9.64 2.79 -12.68
C SER A 88 -10.68 2.18 -13.61
N ARG A 89 -11.01 0.90 -13.43
CA ARG A 89 -12.25 0.30 -13.92
C ARG A 89 -12.83 -0.63 -12.86
N ARG A 90 -13.63 -0.04 -11.99
CA ARG A 90 -14.86 -0.67 -11.48
C ARG A 90 -15.95 0.40 -11.39
N CYS A 91 -16.90 0.32 -12.33
CA CYS A 91 -18.27 0.74 -12.08
C CYS A 91 -18.91 -0.43 -11.34
N ASP A 92 -18.94 -0.39 -10.02
CA ASP A 92 -19.89 -1.20 -9.27
C ASP A 92 -20.82 -0.20 -8.58
N ALA A 93 -22.04 -0.19 -9.09
CA ALA A 93 -23.14 0.55 -8.55
C ALA A 93 -23.63 -0.16 -7.29
N ASP A 94 -23.43 0.46 -6.13
CA ASP A 94 -24.23 0.17 -4.94
C ASP A 94 -24.82 1.48 -4.43
N ALA A 95 -26.00 1.81 -4.97
CA ALA A 95 -26.90 2.76 -4.34
C ALA A 95 -27.55 2.04 -3.16
N GLY A 96 -26.93 2.13 -1.99
CA GLY A 96 -27.55 1.69 -0.75
C GLY A 96 -28.79 2.53 -0.47
N GLU A 97 -29.94 1.88 -0.38
CA GLU A 97 -31.18 2.47 0.11
C GLU A 97 -31.00 2.74 1.62
N TYR A 98 -31.09 3.99 2.03
CA TYR A 98 -31.06 4.36 3.45
C TYR A 98 -32.48 4.16 4.00
N ASP A 99 -32.69 3.08 4.74
CA ASP A 99 -33.88 2.96 5.58
C ASP A 99 -33.83 4.00 6.72
N GLU A 100 -34.97 4.63 7.02
CA GLU A 100 -35.14 5.49 8.20
C GLU A 100 -35.01 4.62 9.47
N ILE A 101 -33.82 4.64 10.09
CA ILE A 101 -33.55 3.94 11.36
C ILE A 101 -33.76 4.92 12.51
N ASP A 102 -34.62 4.54 13.46
CA ASP A 102 -34.86 5.22 14.72
C ASP A 102 -33.53 5.54 15.44
N HIS A 103 -33.28 6.82 15.71
CA HIS A 103 -31.93 7.33 15.99
C HIS A 103 -31.43 7.12 17.43
N GLU A 104 -32.24 6.57 18.33
CA GLU A 104 -31.88 6.47 19.75
C GLU A 104 -32.06 5.05 20.29
N ALA A 105 -30.93 4.39 20.55
CA ALA A 105 -30.90 3.19 21.38
C ALA A 105 -31.23 3.57 22.83
N PRO A 106 -31.91 2.70 23.59
CA PRO A 106 -32.21 2.94 25.01
C PRO A 106 -30.92 3.16 25.82
N PHE A 107 -30.91 4.20 26.67
CA PHE A 107 -29.75 4.59 27.47
C PHE A 107 -29.43 3.53 28.53
N GLN A 108 -28.20 3.01 28.49
CA GLN A 108 -27.64 2.08 29.47
C GLN A 108 -26.35 2.68 30.03
N TRP A 109 -26.27 2.88 31.34
CA TRP A 109 -25.15 3.57 32.01
C TRP A 109 -23.99 2.64 32.36
N ASP A 110 -24.23 1.34 32.45
CA ASP A 110 -23.21 0.30 32.67
C ASP A 110 -22.76 -0.38 31.37
N ALA A 111 -23.40 -0.01 30.25
CA ALA A 111 -23.13 -0.61 28.96
C ALA A 111 -21.70 -0.30 28.51
N LYS A 112 -20.97 -1.36 28.18
CA LYS A 112 -19.68 -1.26 27.49
C LYS A 112 -19.92 -1.36 25.99
N PRO A 113 -19.26 -0.53 25.18
CA PRO A 113 -19.40 -0.61 23.74
C PRO A 113 -18.90 -1.99 23.26
N ASN A 114 -19.78 -2.74 22.60
CA ASN A 114 -19.53 -4.11 22.15
C ASN A 114 -19.64 -4.28 20.63
N LYS A 115 -20.32 -3.35 19.95
CA LYS A 115 -20.58 -3.40 18.52
C LYS A 115 -20.05 -2.14 17.86
N PHE A 116 -19.17 -2.34 16.90
CA PHE A 116 -18.57 -1.27 16.11
C PHE A 116 -18.84 -1.57 14.64
N PHE A 117 -19.33 -0.56 13.92
CA PHE A 117 -19.57 -0.65 12.48
C PHE A 117 -18.46 0.10 11.77
N PHE A 118 -17.77 -0.58 10.87
CA PHE A 118 -16.72 0.00 10.05
C PHE A 118 -17.05 -0.26 8.58
N ASN A 119 -16.94 0.78 7.76
CA ASN A 119 -16.88 0.64 6.31
C ASN A 119 -15.42 0.82 5.88
N ILE A 120 -14.90 -0.10 5.06
CA ILE A 120 -13.49 -0.14 4.70
C ILE A 120 -13.36 0.08 3.20
N GLU A 121 -12.73 1.17 2.83
CA GLU A 121 -12.47 1.54 1.44
C GLU A 121 -10.99 1.33 1.09
N THR A 122 -10.72 0.90 -0.15
CA THR A 122 -9.37 0.68 -0.66
C THR A 122 -9.08 1.60 -1.85
N CYS A 123 -7.82 1.98 -2.02
CA CYS A 123 -7.33 2.65 -3.23
C CYS A 123 -7.13 1.70 -4.42
N GLY A 124 -7.39 0.40 -4.24
CA GLY A 124 -7.30 -0.64 -5.27
C GLY A 124 -5.94 -1.35 -5.36
N SER A 125 -4.93 -0.90 -4.62
CA SER A 125 -3.61 -1.56 -4.55
C SER A 125 -3.63 -2.91 -3.82
N LEU A 126 -4.57 -3.05 -2.87
CA LEU A 126 -4.81 -4.24 -2.07
C LEU A 126 -6.32 -4.44 -1.90
N ARG A 127 -6.76 -5.69 -1.81
CA ARG A 127 -8.16 -6.00 -1.50
C ARG A 127 -8.53 -5.61 -0.06
N PRO A 128 -9.77 -5.14 0.21
CA PRO A 128 -10.19 -4.72 1.55
C PRO A 128 -9.99 -5.78 2.62
N GLU A 129 -10.23 -7.05 2.29
CA GLU A 129 -10.10 -8.17 3.24
C GLU A 129 -8.64 -8.37 3.65
N ASN A 130 -7.72 -8.25 2.69
CA ASN A 130 -6.28 -8.36 2.93
C ASN A 130 -5.81 -7.23 3.87
N ILE A 131 -6.30 -6.00 3.69
CA ILE A 131 -5.94 -4.86 4.55
C ILE A 131 -6.28 -5.16 6.02
N VAL A 132 -7.46 -5.70 6.29
CA VAL A 132 -7.89 -6.04 7.66
C VAL A 132 -7.04 -7.17 8.24
N ILE A 133 -6.84 -8.24 7.47
CA ILE A 133 -6.05 -9.40 7.90
C ILE A 133 -4.61 -8.98 8.19
N HIS A 134 -3.98 -8.24 7.28
CA HIS A 134 -2.62 -7.71 7.45
C HIS A 134 -2.53 -6.73 8.62
N GLY A 135 -3.55 -5.89 8.83
CA GLY A 135 -3.63 -4.99 9.98
C GLY A 135 -3.61 -5.73 11.30
N ILE A 136 -4.44 -6.77 11.45
CA ILE A 136 -4.48 -7.62 12.64
C ILE A 136 -3.15 -8.37 12.81
N ALA A 137 -2.59 -8.91 11.73
CA ALA A 137 -1.32 -9.62 11.77
C ALA A 137 -0.16 -8.70 12.22
N ALA A 138 -0.12 -7.47 11.73
CA ALA A 138 0.88 -6.48 12.14
C ALA A 138 0.76 -6.09 13.62
N LEU A 139 -0.48 -5.93 14.12
CA LEU A 139 -0.72 -5.66 15.54
C LEU A 139 -0.27 -6.84 16.41
N LYS A 140 -0.62 -8.06 16.03
CA LYS A 140 -0.18 -9.28 16.73
C LYS A 140 1.34 -9.39 16.75
N LYS A 141 2.00 -9.12 15.63
CA LYS A 141 3.47 -9.14 15.53
C LYS A 141 4.09 -8.13 16.48
N LYS A 142 3.65 -6.87 16.46
CA LYS A 142 4.17 -5.81 17.35
C LYS A 142 4.00 -6.15 18.83
N LEU A 143 2.87 -6.74 19.22
CA LEU A 143 2.63 -7.19 20.61
C LEU A 143 3.55 -8.35 20.98
N SER A 144 3.76 -9.31 20.08
CA SER A 144 4.69 -10.42 20.29
C SER A 144 6.13 -9.93 20.43
N ASP A 145 6.54 -8.98 19.60
CA ASP A 145 7.88 -8.39 19.63
C ASP A 145 8.11 -7.67 20.98
N LEU A 146 7.13 -6.88 21.43
CA LEU A 146 7.19 -6.23 22.75
C LEU A 146 7.26 -7.24 23.90
N GLN A 147 6.44 -8.30 23.86
CA GLN A 147 6.45 -9.35 24.87
C GLN A 147 7.81 -10.07 24.92
N MET A 148 8.41 -10.33 23.76
CA MET A 148 9.73 -10.95 23.66
C MET A 148 10.81 -10.03 24.23
N SER A 149 10.83 -8.74 23.87
CA SER A 149 11.77 -7.78 24.43
C SER A 149 11.63 -7.65 25.95
N LEU A 150 10.40 -7.58 26.46
CA LEU A 150 10.16 -7.52 27.91
C LEU A 150 10.66 -8.77 28.64
N SER A 151 10.46 -9.96 28.05
CA SER A 151 10.94 -11.22 28.64
C SER A 151 12.47 -11.28 28.70
N GLN A 152 13.15 -10.70 27.71
CA GLN A 152 14.62 -10.61 27.69
C GLN A 152 15.14 -9.66 28.79
N GLU A 153 14.49 -8.51 28.99
CA GLU A 153 14.83 -7.58 30.09
C GLU A 153 14.73 -8.28 31.45
N PHE A 154 13.66 -9.02 31.72
CA PHE A 154 13.51 -9.79 32.97
C PHE A 154 14.61 -10.83 33.18
N GLN A 155 15.08 -11.48 32.11
CA GLN A 155 16.18 -12.44 32.20
C GLN A 155 17.52 -11.76 32.43
N ASN A 156 17.76 -10.60 31.82
CA ASN A 156 18.97 -9.83 32.02
C ASN A 156 19.06 -9.26 33.44
N ASP A 157 17.95 -8.76 34.00
CA ASP A 157 17.90 -8.28 35.38
C ASP A 157 18.12 -9.42 36.39
N ALA A 158 17.61 -10.64 36.10
CA ALA A 158 17.83 -11.81 36.95
C ALA A 158 19.29 -12.31 36.95
N LEU A 159 20.08 -11.99 35.91
CA LEU A 159 21.50 -12.33 35.79
C LEU A 159 22.43 -11.23 36.30
N ALA A 160 21.91 -10.04 36.62
CA ALA A 160 22.65 -8.89 37.13
C ALA A 160 22.81 -8.88 38.67
N ILE A 161 22.30 -9.92 39.36
CA ILE A 161 22.43 -10.17 40.81
C ILE A 161 23.23 -11.45 41.03
#